data_AF-A0A7W0MY16-F1
#
_entry.id   AF-A0A7W0MY16-F1
#
_cell.length_a   1.000
_cell.length_b   1.000
_cell.length_c   1.000
_cell.angle_alpha   90.00
_cell.angle_beta   90.00
_cell.angle_gamma   90.00
#
_symmetry.space_group_name_H-M   'P 1'
#
loop_
_entity.id
_entity.type
_entity.pdbx_description
1 polymer ?
#
loop_
_entity_poly.entity_id
_entity_poly.type
_entity_poly.pdbx_seq_one_letter_code
_entity_poly.pdbx_strand_id
1 'polypeptide(L)'
;VKVGGRRAYALARAGEAVEVPERTVTVHRFEQLWRDADPAGPRAAFTIECSSGTYVRSLVADLGDAYCVGLRRTAIGPFSVEDADPARVLGLADALAFLPAVRLEGDEARRAAHGVAVGRAPEGAADVLLLDADGPIAVAQPRDGRLKPVVGFRG
;
A
#
# COMPACT_ATOMS: atom_id res chain seq x y z
N VAL A 1 5.36 -7.96 12.20
CA VAL A 1 6.82 -8.21 12.09
C VAL A 1 7.13 -9.62 12.59
N LYS A 2 7.93 -10.38 11.85
CA LYS A 2 8.54 -11.63 12.34
C LYS A 2 10.00 -11.34 12.70
N VAL A 3 10.48 -11.87 13.82
CA VAL A 3 11.89 -11.80 14.24
C VAL A 3 12.34 -13.25 14.44
N GLY A 4 13.39 -13.68 13.73
CA GLY A 4 13.86 -15.07 13.76
C GLY A 4 12.80 -16.12 13.38
N GLY A 5 11.87 -15.80 12.47
CA GLY A 5 10.78 -16.71 12.06
C GLY A 5 9.55 -16.75 12.98
N ARG A 6 9.64 -16.23 14.22
CA ARG A 6 8.51 -16.12 15.16
C ARG A 6 7.84 -14.75 15.05
N ARG A 7 6.52 -14.66 15.33
CA ARG A 7 5.81 -13.37 15.36
C ARG A 7 6.31 -12.56 16.57
N ALA A 8 6.78 -11.33 16.35
CA ALA A 8 7.36 -10.47 17.39
C ALA A 8 6.45 -10.29 18.63
N TYR A 9 5.13 -10.20 18.42
CA TYR A 9 4.18 -10.10 19.53
C TYR A 9 4.12 -11.33 20.44
N ALA A 10 4.33 -12.53 19.87
CA ALA A 10 4.33 -13.77 20.65
C ALA A 10 5.55 -13.86 21.57
N LEU A 11 6.69 -13.36 21.11
CA LEU A 11 7.94 -13.25 21.88
C LEU A 11 7.79 -12.22 23.02
N ALA A 12 7.26 -11.04 22.73
CA ALA A 12 7.02 -9.99 23.73
C ALA A 12 6.07 -10.46 24.85
N ARG A 13 5.00 -11.21 24.52
CA ARG A 13 4.11 -11.81 25.53
C ARG A 13 4.76 -12.93 26.35
N ALA A 14 5.80 -13.56 25.83
CA ALA A 14 6.60 -14.57 26.54
C ALA A 14 7.69 -13.93 27.43
N GLY A 15 7.76 -12.60 27.50
CA GLY A 15 8.80 -11.89 28.25
C GLY A 15 10.17 -11.88 27.55
N GLU A 16 10.25 -12.39 26.31
CA GLU A 16 11.48 -12.34 25.51
C GLU A 16 11.63 -10.94 24.92
N ALA A 17 12.75 -10.26 25.22
CA ALA A 17 13.08 -8.97 24.62
C ALA A 17 13.26 -9.14 23.11
N VAL A 18 12.42 -8.47 22.32
CA VAL A 18 12.51 -8.49 20.86
C VAL A 18 13.08 -7.17 20.40
N GLU A 19 14.28 -7.19 19.81
CA GLU A 19 14.71 -6.09 18.96
C GLU A 19 13.80 -6.06 17.73
N VAL A 20 12.89 -5.08 17.72
CA VAL A 20 12.12 -4.76 16.53
C VAL A 20 12.98 -3.79 15.72
N PRO A 21 13.39 -4.13 14.49
CA PRO A 21 14.20 -3.23 13.69
C PRO A 21 13.47 -1.92 13.47
N GLU A 22 14.17 -0.81 13.71
CA GLU A 22 13.71 0.53 13.42
C GLU A 22 13.38 0.65 11.92
N ARG A 23 12.28 1.33 11.61
CA ARG A 23 11.84 1.57 10.24
C ARG A 23 11.57 3.06 10.09
N THR A 24 12.22 3.67 9.12
CA THR A 24 11.85 5.01 8.68
C THR A 24 10.45 4.97 8.09
N VAL A 25 9.59 5.84 8.60
CA VAL A 25 8.23 6.04 8.10
C VAL A 25 8.03 7.52 7.80
N THR A 26 7.12 7.83 6.88
CA THR A 26 6.74 9.20 6.56
C THR A 26 5.32 9.44 7.06
N VAL A 27 5.13 10.51 7.84
CA VAL A 27 3.81 11.02 8.19
C VAL A 27 3.51 12.18 7.22
N HIS A 28 2.59 11.96 6.29
CA HIS A 28 2.19 12.94 5.27
C HIS A 28 1.22 13.99 5.84
N ARG A 29 0.36 13.59 6.77
CA ARG A 29 -0.60 14.46 7.47
C ARG A 29 -0.80 13.98 8.90
N PHE A 30 -0.86 14.92 9.84
CA PHE A 30 -1.23 14.67 11.22
C PHE A 30 -2.06 15.86 11.71
N GLU A 31 -3.37 15.68 11.81
CA GLU A 31 -4.30 16.78 12.12
C GLU A 31 -5.25 16.41 13.25
N GLN A 32 -5.37 17.28 14.25
CA GLN A 32 -6.32 17.10 15.35
C GLN A 32 -7.73 17.46 14.87
N LEU A 33 -8.65 16.51 14.94
CA LEU A 33 -10.06 16.70 14.59
C LEU A 33 -10.84 17.31 15.75
N TRP A 34 -10.61 16.80 16.96
CA TRP A 34 -11.25 17.30 18.17
C TRP A 34 -10.41 16.94 19.39
N ARG A 35 -10.67 17.65 20.49
CA ARG A 35 -10.16 17.35 21.82
C ARG A 35 -11.25 17.68 22.84
N ASP A 36 -11.50 16.77 23.76
CA ASP A 36 -12.33 17.05 24.94
C ASP A 36 -11.47 17.41 26.15
N ALA A 37 -12.12 18.01 27.14
CA ALA A 37 -11.49 18.44 28.39
C ALA A 37 -11.96 17.60 29.58
N ASP A 38 -12.22 16.30 29.37
CA ASP A 38 -12.64 15.42 30.46
C ASP A 38 -11.58 15.39 31.58
N PRO A 39 -11.90 15.85 32.80
CA PRO A 39 -10.96 15.88 33.92
C PRO A 39 -10.48 14.48 34.34
N ALA A 40 -11.23 13.42 34.02
CA ALA A 40 -10.88 12.04 34.32
C ALA A 40 -9.95 11.41 33.26
N GLY A 41 -9.73 12.09 32.13
CA GLY A 41 -8.85 11.62 31.07
C GLY A 41 -9.20 12.25 29.72
N PRO A 42 -8.55 13.37 29.33
CA PRO A 42 -8.89 14.08 28.10
C PRO A 42 -8.61 13.19 26.89
N ARG A 43 -9.49 13.26 25.90
CA ARG A 43 -9.33 12.53 24.63
C ARG A 43 -9.16 13.50 23.49
N ALA A 44 -8.45 13.04 22.47
CA ALA A 44 -8.35 13.73 21.20
C ALA A 44 -8.41 12.72 20.06
N ALA A 45 -8.97 13.15 18.94
CA ALA A 45 -8.93 12.38 17.71
C ALA A 45 -8.07 13.09 16.67
N PHE A 46 -7.41 12.29 15.85
CA PHE A 46 -6.54 12.76 14.79
C PHE A 46 -6.83 12.03 13.48
N THR A 47 -6.71 12.75 12.36
CA THR A 47 -6.55 12.15 11.04
C THR A 47 -5.06 12.06 10.73
N ILE A 48 -4.62 10.86 10.38
CA ILE A 48 -3.21 10.56 10.11
C ILE A 48 -3.10 9.92 8.72
N GLU A 49 -2.32 10.54 7.85
CA GLU A 49 -1.89 9.98 6.57
C GLU A 49 -0.41 9.62 6.68
N CYS A 50 -0.06 8.38 6.38
CA CYS A 50 1.29 7.88 6.61
C CYS A 50 1.69 6.81 5.59
N SER A 51 3.00 6.63 5.42
CA SER A 51 3.57 5.60 4.57
C SER A 51 3.23 4.20 5.08
N SER A 52 3.36 3.20 4.20
CA SER A 52 3.18 1.80 4.56
C SER A 52 4.11 1.39 5.72
N GLY A 53 3.66 0.45 6.55
CA GLY A 53 4.43 -0.05 7.69
C GLY A 53 4.38 0.81 8.95
N THR A 54 3.73 1.98 8.93
CA THR A 54 3.56 2.84 10.10
C THR A 54 2.69 2.17 11.16
N TYR A 55 3.20 2.11 12.40
CA TYR A 55 2.44 1.62 13.55
C TYR A 55 1.85 2.81 14.31
N VAL A 56 0.64 3.22 13.94
CA VAL A 56 -0.05 4.40 14.50
C VAL A 56 -0.10 4.39 16.04
N ARG A 57 -0.20 3.21 16.66
CA ARG A 57 -0.19 3.09 18.12
C ARG A 57 1.14 3.46 18.77
N SER A 58 2.27 3.17 18.10
CA SER A 58 3.58 3.63 18.57
C SER A 58 3.68 5.13 18.40
N LEU A 59 3.27 5.66 17.25
CA LEU A 59 3.25 7.11 17.01
C LEU A 59 2.46 7.88 18.08
N VAL A 60 1.34 7.33 18.57
CA VAL A 60 0.59 7.90 19.70
C VAL A 60 1.32 7.74 21.03
N ALA A 61 1.91 6.57 21.29
CA ALA A 61 2.68 6.32 22.51
C ALA A 61 3.94 7.22 22.60
N ASP A 62 4.53 7.56 21.45
CA ASP A 62 5.71 8.43 21.35
C ASP A 62 5.41 9.88 21.78
N LEU A 63 4.12 10.27 21.91
CA LEU A 63 3.73 11.55 22.52
C LEU A 63 4.05 11.59 24.03
N GLY A 64 4.23 10.42 24.67
CA GLY A 64 4.68 10.28 26.06
C GLY A 64 3.59 10.45 27.12
N ASP A 65 2.44 11.02 26.78
CA ASP A 65 1.32 11.28 27.69
C ASP A 65 -0.02 10.68 27.21
N ALA A 66 0.00 9.93 26.11
CA ALA A 66 -1.19 9.41 25.46
C ALA A 66 -1.07 7.92 25.09
N TYR A 67 -2.22 7.27 24.99
CA TYR A 67 -2.32 5.93 24.42
C TYR A 67 -3.52 5.85 23.47
N CYS A 68 -3.41 5.00 22.45
CA CYS A 68 -4.45 4.85 21.45
C CYS A 68 -5.60 3.97 21.97
N VAL A 69 -6.75 4.59 22.23
CA VAL A 69 -7.99 3.91 22.67
C VAL A 69 -8.84 3.39 21.51
N GLY A 70 -8.67 3.95 20.31
CA GLY A 70 -9.46 3.61 19.13
C GLY A 70 -8.69 3.92 17.86
N LEU A 71 -8.80 3.04 16.87
CA LEU A 71 -8.15 3.18 15.57
C LEU A 71 -9.05 2.64 14.48
N ARG A 72 -9.32 3.46 13.47
CA ARG A 72 -10.04 3.07 12.26
C ARG A 72 -9.19 3.47 11.06
N ARG A 73 -8.92 2.50 10.18
CA ARG A 73 -8.32 2.79 8.87
C ARG A 73 -9.42 3.25 7.93
N THR A 74 -9.30 4.46 7.41
CA THR A 74 -10.29 5.06 6.51
C THR A 74 -9.95 4.91 5.04
N ALA A 75 -8.68 4.70 4.67
CA ALA A 75 -8.28 4.44 3.29
C ALA A 75 -7.00 3.60 3.19
N ILE A 76 -6.77 3.01 2.01
CA ILE A 76 -5.51 2.40 1.57
C ILE A 76 -5.22 2.90 0.15
N GLY A 77 -4.26 3.81 -0.01
CA GLY A 77 -4.04 4.46 -1.30
C GLY A 77 -5.33 5.08 -1.82
N PRO A 78 -5.79 4.75 -3.04
CA PRO A 78 -7.02 5.29 -3.61
C PRO A 78 -8.31 4.64 -3.07
N PHE A 79 -8.22 3.59 -2.25
CA PHE A 79 -9.39 2.83 -1.80
C PHE A 79 -9.90 3.33 -0.45
N SER A 80 -11.09 3.95 -0.44
CA SER A 80 -11.74 4.44 0.77
C SER A 80 -12.57 3.36 1.47
N VAL A 81 -12.72 3.47 2.79
CA VAL A 81 -13.58 2.57 3.58
C VAL A 81 -15.07 2.79 3.28
N GLU A 82 -15.43 3.97 2.81
CA GLU A 82 -16.78 4.35 2.37
C GLU A 82 -17.21 3.55 1.13
N ASP A 83 -16.25 3.12 0.30
CA ASP A 83 -16.50 2.27 -0.87
C ASP A 83 -16.49 0.76 -0.55
N ALA A 84 -16.31 0.40 0.72
CA ALA A 84 -16.16 -0.99 1.13
C ALA A 84 -17.49 -1.74 1.04
N ASP A 85 -17.58 -2.65 0.07
CA ASP A 85 -18.73 -3.51 -0.15
C ASP A 85 -18.26 -4.97 -0.29
N PRO A 86 -18.66 -5.90 0.62
CA PRO A 86 -18.30 -7.31 0.53
C PRO A 86 -18.78 -8.03 -0.74
N ALA A 87 -19.84 -7.53 -1.39
CA ALA A 87 -20.38 -8.11 -2.62
C ALA A 87 -19.67 -7.57 -3.87
N ARG A 88 -18.97 -6.44 -3.76
CA ARG A 88 -18.29 -5.79 -4.87
C ARG A 88 -16.89 -6.37 -5.05
N VAL A 89 -16.66 -7.00 -6.20
CA VAL A 89 -15.34 -7.42 -6.65
C VAL A 89 -14.83 -6.43 -7.69
N LEU A 90 -13.67 -5.81 -7.44
CA LEU A 90 -13.02 -4.95 -8.41
C LEU A 90 -12.34 -5.78 -9.50
N GLY A 91 -12.53 -5.37 -10.76
CA GLY A 91 -11.75 -5.90 -11.87
C GLY A 91 -10.28 -5.52 -11.71
N LEU A 92 -9.38 -6.33 -12.27
CA LEU A 92 -7.94 -6.11 -12.14
C LEU A 92 -7.48 -4.75 -12.70
N ALA A 93 -8.12 -4.28 -13.78
CA ALA A 93 -7.85 -2.96 -14.35
C ALA A 93 -8.17 -1.84 -13.36
N ASP A 94 -9.34 -1.90 -12.71
CA ASP A 94 -9.77 -0.92 -11.72
C ASP A 94 -8.89 -0.96 -10.47
N ALA A 95 -8.52 -2.17 -10.03
CA ALA A 95 -7.64 -2.38 -8.88
C ALA A 95 -6.23 -1.80 -9.08
N LEU A 96 -5.79 -1.67 -10.34
CA LEU A 96 -4.46 -1.17 -10.72
C LEU A 96 -4.51 0.21 -11.40
N ALA A 97 -5.65 0.90 -11.37
CA ALA A 97 -5.87 2.16 -12.08
C ALA A 97 -4.96 3.32 -11.60
N PHE A 98 -4.28 3.15 -10.45
CA PHE A 98 -3.29 4.10 -9.95
C PHE A 98 -1.94 4.00 -10.67
N LEU A 99 -1.70 2.94 -11.45
CA LEU A 99 -0.49 2.79 -12.27
C LEU A 99 -0.68 3.50 -13.61
N PRO A 100 0.38 4.14 -14.16
CA PRO A 100 0.41 4.52 -15.56
C PRO A 100 0.14 3.29 -16.43
N ALA A 101 -0.75 3.43 -17.42
CA ALA A 101 -1.13 2.33 -18.30
C ALA A 101 -0.64 2.56 -19.73
N VAL A 102 -0.18 1.48 -20.38
CA VAL A 102 0.19 1.45 -21.79
C VAL A 102 -0.67 0.42 -22.50
N ARG A 103 -1.40 0.87 -23.53
CA ARG A 103 -2.21 0.00 -24.36
C ARG A 103 -1.38 -0.55 -25.52
N LEU A 104 -1.43 -1.85 -25.71
CA LEU A 104 -0.72 -2.60 -26.73
C LEU A 104 -1.70 -3.23 -27.70
N GLU A 105 -1.25 -3.42 -28.94
CA GLU A 105 -2.06 -4.00 -30.02
C GLU A 105 -1.27 -5.09 -30.76
N GLY A 106 -2.01 -6.01 -31.39
CA GLY A 106 -1.48 -7.03 -32.28
C GLY A 106 -0.36 -7.88 -31.67
N ASP A 107 0.73 -8.05 -32.43
CA ASP A 107 1.86 -8.88 -32.02
C ASP A 107 2.54 -8.38 -30.73
N GLU A 108 2.48 -7.07 -30.46
CA GLU A 108 3.11 -6.51 -29.28
C GLU A 108 2.41 -6.94 -27.98
N ALA A 109 1.08 -6.91 -27.96
CA ALA A 109 0.28 -7.43 -26.85
C ALA A 109 0.59 -8.91 -26.57
N ARG A 110 0.64 -9.72 -27.65
CA ARG A 110 0.91 -11.17 -27.57
C ARG A 110 2.31 -11.46 -27.03
N ARG A 111 3.32 -10.71 -27.49
CA ARG A 111 4.69 -10.81 -26.98
C ARG A 111 4.78 -10.41 -25.50
N ALA A 112 4.07 -9.37 -25.08
CA ALA A 112 4.02 -8.96 -23.69
C ALA A 112 3.42 -10.03 -22.77
N ALA A 113 2.37 -10.72 -23.21
CA ALA A 113 1.77 -11.85 -22.47
C ALA A 113 2.77 -13.00 -22.26
N HIS A 114 3.69 -13.22 -23.21
CA HIS A 114 4.79 -14.19 -23.09
C HIS A 114 6.05 -13.61 -22.42
N GLY A 115 5.93 -12.47 -21.74
CA GLY A 115 7.01 -11.88 -20.94
C GLY A 115 8.10 -11.19 -21.76
N VAL A 116 7.92 -10.95 -23.05
CA VAL A 116 8.90 -10.25 -23.89
C VAL A 116 8.82 -8.75 -23.61
N ALA A 117 9.97 -8.06 -23.65
CA ALA A 117 10.01 -6.61 -23.46
C ALA A 117 9.41 -5.90 -24.69
N VAL A 118 8.57 -4.89 -24.45
CA VAL A 118 7.73 -4.23 -25.45
C VAL A 118 7.69 -2.72 -25.25
N GLY A 119 7.22 -2.00 -26.27
CA GLY A 119 6.93 -0.58 -26.22
C GLY A 119 8.11 0.29 -25.79
N ARG A 120 7.76 1.50 -25.36
CA ARG A 120 8.66 2.46 -24.72
C ARG A 120 8.16 2.74 -23.31
N ALA A 121 9.09 2.76 -22.36
CA ALA A 121 8.77 3.11 -20.99
C ALA A 121 8.35 4.60 -20.86
N PRO A 122 7.23 4.92 -20.20
CA PRO A 122 6.95 6.28 -19.75
C PRO A 122 8.07 6.79 -18.85
N GLU A 123 8.40 8.07 -18.97
CA GLU A 123 9.47 8.67 -18.18
C GLU A 123 9.09 8.73 -16.70
N GLY A 124 10.02 8.32 -15.82
CA GLY A 124 9.83 8.33 -14.37
C GLY A 124 8.87 7.28 -13.79
N ALA A 125 8.22 6.45 -14.61
CA ALA A 125 7.32 5.40 -14.12
C ALA A 125 8.11 4.19 -13.60
N ALA A 126 7.94 3.81 -12.33
CA ALA A 126 8.57 2.62 -11.77
C ALA A 126 7.89 1.33 -12.25
N ASP A 127 6.55 1.32 -12.21
CA ASP A 127 5.69 0.21 -12.64
C ASP A 127 4.64 0.74 -13.62
N VAL A 128 4.30 -0.07 -14.62
CA VAL A 128 3.37 0.26 -15.70
C VAL A 128 2.42 -0.91 -15.93
N LEU A 129 1.13 -0.62 -16.03
CA LEU A 129 0.13 -1.60 -16.41
C LEU A 129 0.07 -1.74 -17.93
N LEU A 130 0.29 -2.96 -18.44
CA LEU A 130 0.10 -3.29 -19.85
C LEU A 130 -1.33 -3.78 -20.08
N LEU A 131 -2.00 -3.19 -21.06
CA LEU A 131 -3.39 -3.48 -21.41
C LEU A 131 -3.51 -3.80 -22.91
N ASP A 132 -4.51 -4.57 -23.31
CA ASP A 132 -4.96 -4.71 -24.70
C ASP A 132 -6.46 -4.42 -24.85
N ALA A 133 -7.08 -4.92 -25.93
CA ALA A 133 -8.52 -4.82 -26.15
C ALA A 133 -9.32 -5.65 -25.13
N ASP A 134 -8.78 -6.78 -24.69
CA ASP A 134 -9.44 -7.73 -23.79
C ASP A 134 -9.22 -7.35 -22.31
N GLY A 135 -8.22 -6.51 -22.00
CA GLY A 135 -7.95 -5.99 -20.65
C GLY A 135 -6.48 -6.11 -20.20
N PRO A 136 -6.21 -6.27 -18.89
CA PRO A 136 -4.85 -6.34 -18.37
C PRO A 136 -4.06 -7.57 -18.83
N ILE A 137 -2.85 -7.32 -19.33
CA ILE A 137 -1.87 -8.34 -19.72
C ILE A 137 -0.89 -8.60 -18.58
N ALA A 138 -0.25 -7.54 -18.06
CA ALA A 138 0.82 -7.65 -17.09
C ALA A 138 1.10 -6.32 -16.39
N VAL A 139 1.77 -6.36 -15.23
CA VAL A 139 2.57 -5.23 -14.73
C VAL A 139 3.99 -5.37 -15.28
N ALA A 140 4.54 -4.28 -15.78
CA ALA A 140 5.86 -4.20 -16.38
C ALA A 140 6.70 -3.08 -15.76
N GLN A 141 8.03 -3.24 -15.82
CA GLN A 141 8.99 -2.26 -15.35
C GLN A 141 9.87 -1.78 -16.50
N PRO A 142 10.30 -0.50 -16.50
CA PRO A 142 11.30 -0.02 -17.46
C PRO A 142 12.61 -0.81 -17.34
N ARG A 143 13.09 -1.31 -18.47
CA ARG A 143 14.40 -1.95 -18.61
C ARG A 143 14.95 -1.66 -19.98
N ASP A 144 16.13 -1.04 -20.03
CA ASP A 144 16.81 -0.67 -21.28
C ASP A 144 15.90 0.13 -22.24
N GLY A 145 15.10 1.05 -21.69
CA GLY A 145 14.16 1.90 -22.43
C GLY A 145 12.85 1.24 -22.86
N ARG A 146 12.68 -0.06 -22.61
CA ARG A 146 11.47 -0.85 -22.93
C ARG A 146 10.73 -1.28 -21.67
N LEU A 147 9.51 -1.76 -21.82
CA LEU A 147 8.70 -2.30 -20.72
C LEU A 147 8.85 -3.82 -20.65
N LYS A 148 9.48 -4.32 -19.58
CA LYS A 148 9.64 -5.74 -19.31
C LYS A 148 8.52 -6.21 -18.38
N PRO A 149 7.64 -7.12 -18.80
CA PRO A 149 6.66 -7.73 -17.89
C PRO A 149 7.35 -8.42 -16.72
N VAL A 150 6.89 -8.13 -15.50
CA VAL A 150 7.38 -8.71 -14.25
C VAL A 150 6.32 -9.53 -13.54
N VAL A 151 5.04 -9.21 -13.76
CA VAL A 151 3.89 -9.99 -13.28
C VAL A 151 2.89 -10.13 -14.42
N GLY A 152 2.76 -11.34 -14.97
CA GLY A 152 1.79 -11.65 -16.02
C GLY A 152 0.44 -12.06 -15.44
N PHE A 153 -0.64 -11.60 -16.06
CA PHE A 153 -2.03 -11.95 -15.72
C PHE A 153 -2.67 -12.88 -16.76
N ARG A 154 -2.10 -12.90 -17.96
CA ARG A 154 -2.55 -13.69 -19.11
C ARG A 154 -1.34 -14.36 -19.75
N GLY A 155 -1.51 -15.62 -20.15
CA GLY A 155 -0.49 -16.45 -20.81
C GLY A 155 -1.08 -17.14 -22.03
#